data_AF-A0A972K0R5-F1
#
_entry.id   AF-A0A972K0R5-F1
#
_cell.length_a   1.000
_cell.length_b   1.000
_cell.length_c   1.000
_cell.angle_alpha   90.00
_cell.angle_beta   90.00
_cell.angle_gamma   90.00
#
_symmetry.space_group_name_H-M   'P 1'
#
loop_
_entity.id
_entity.type
_entity.pdbx_description
1 polymer ?
#
loop_
_entity_poly.entity_id
_entity_poly.type
_entity_poly.pdbx_seq_one_letter_code
_entity_poly.pdbx_strand_id
1 'polypeptide(L)'
;MSLFPNHYMDIEDLKDETELNELAEMYLEMLDTPGTPERTVLNWLRENKAYFIIASILKYYSFGHHEAFIFPELRLGTTLQVDFLIIGKNSGGYEFIFIELEARYGKITMADGELGDVFRKGIRQVKDWGDWLEVYFTSFQETLLKYKNLEQPLPLEFLKPDRTRFHYVVVGGRRTDFNEKTYRIKRRIREEQNIDLLHYDNLYDTAKDIIGKPTY
;
A
#
# COMPACT_ATOMS: atom_id res chain seq x y z
N MET A 1 -21.12 -0.20 12.80
CA MET A 1 -20.00 0.67 13.19
C MET A 1 -18.70 -0.01 12.78
N SER A 2 -17.74 0.74 12.27
CA SER A 2 -16.48 0.18 11.77
C SER A 2 -15.43 -0.01 12.88
N LEU A 3 -14.49 -0.94 12.67
CA LEU A 3 -13.42 -1.28 13.63
C LEU A 3 -12.44 -0.12 13.86
N PHE A 4 -12.13 0.65 12.80
CA PHE A 4 -11.30 1.84 12.82
C PHE A 4 -12.00 3.01 12.09
N PRO A 5 -12.94 3.72 12.77
CA PRO A 5 -13.87 4.64 12.10
C PRO A 5 -13.21 5.73 11.24
N ASN A 6 -12.09 6.30 11.71
CA ASN A 6 -11.40 7.40 11.00
C ASN A 6 -10.46 6.92 9.89
N HIS A 7 -10.39 5.61 9.66
CA HIS A 7 -9.48 4.98 8.69
C HIS A 7 -10.25 4.07 7.72
N TYR A 8 -11.58 4.04 7.83
CA TYR A 8 -12.45 3.19 7.05
C TYR A 8 -12.51 3.66 5.60
N MET A 9 -12.35 2.73 4.67
CA MET A 9 -12.54 2.97 3.24
C MET A 9 -13.99 2.66 2.88
N ASP A 10 -14.82 3.70 2.75
CA ASP A 10 -16.22 3.51 2.39
C ASP A 10 -16.34 3.24 0.88
N ILE A 11 -17.10 2.21 0.53
CA ILE A 11 -17.38 1.85 -0.87
C ILE A 11 -18.31 2.90 -1.49
N GLU A 12 -19.14 3.56 -0.69
CA GLU A 12 -19.99 4.65 -1.19
C GLU A 12 -19.17 5.81 -1.77
N ASP A 13 -17.95 6.02 -1.26
CA ASP A 13 -17.03 7.03 -1.81
C ASP A 13 -16.63 6.71 -3.26
N LEU A 14 -16.65 5.44 -3.67
CA LEU A 14 -16.34 5.01 -5.05
C LEU A 14 -17.41 5.41 -6.07
N LYS A 15 -18.59 5.87 -5.63
CA LYS A 15 -19.70 6.26 -6.52
C LYS A 15 -19.57 7.68 -7.06
N ASP A 16 -18.72 8.53 -6.49
CA ASP A 16 -18.41 9.84 -7.08
C ASP A 16 -17.44 9.68 -8.26
N GLU A 17 -17.93 9.08 -9.33
CA GLU A 17 -17.09 8.74 -10.48
C GLU A 17 -16.46 9.99 -11.09
N THR A 18 -17.13 11.15 -11.03
CA THR A 18 -16.59 12.39 -11.63
C THR A 18 -15.39 12.88 -10.85
N GLU A 19 -15.53 13.08 -9.53
CA GLU A 19 -14.45 13.56 -8.67
C GLU A 19 -13.26 12.58 -8.68
N LEU A 20 -13.53 11.27 -8.57
CA LEU A 20 -12.46 10.27 -8.53
C LEU A 20 -11.71 10.16 -9.86
N ASN A 21 -12.40 10.32 -10.99
CA ASN A 21 -11.73 10.37 -12.29
C ASN A 21 -10.83 11.61 -12.39
N GLU A 22 -11.32 12.78 -11.98
CA GLU A 22 -10.51 14.01 -11.94
C GLU A 22 -9.26 13.84 -11.06
N LEU A 23 -9.41 13.28 -9.86
CA LEU A 23 -8.30 12.97 -8.97
C LEU A 23 -7.30 11.97 -9.59
N ALA A 24 -7.78 10.95 -10.29
CA ALA A 24 -6.91 9.98 -10.96
C ALA A 24 -6.11 10.61 -12.10
N GLU A 25 -6.71 11.51 -12.90
CA GLU A 25 -5.99 12.26 -13.93
C GLU A 25 -4.97 13.24 -13.31
N MET A 26 -5.36 13.99 -12.26
CA MET A 26 -4.44 14.88 -11.54
C MET A 26 -3.27 14.12 -10.91
N TYR A 27 -3.50 12.90 -10.42
CA TYR A 27 -2.44 12.02 -9.95
C TYR A 27 -1.46 11.68 -11.08
N LEU A 28 -1.97 11.32 -12.26
CA LEU A 28 -1.13 10.99 -13.41
C LEU A 28 -0.29 12.20 -13.86
N GLU A 29 -0.90 13.38 -13.94
CA GLU A 29 -0.20 14.64 -14.22
C GLU A 29 0.88 14.94 -13.18
N MET A 30 0.56 14.77 -11.89
CA MET A 30 1.51 14.97 -10.80
C MET A 30 2.74 14.05 -10.94
N LEU A 31 2.57 12.80 -11.38
CA LEU A 31 3.67 11.86 -11.57
C LEU A 31 4.69 12.33 -12.62
N ASP A 32 4.29 13.19 -13.54
CA ASP A 32 5.16 13.75 -14.58
C ASP A 32 5.80 15.10 -14.16
N THR A 33 5.36 15.70 -13.04
CA THR A 33 5.93 16.97 -12.56
C THR A 33 7.33 16.80 -11.94
N PRO A 34 8.31 17.69 -12.21
CA PRO A 34 9.61 17.66 -11.52
C PRO A 34 9.48 17.96 -10.00
N GLY A 35 10.21 17.25 -9.13
CA GLY A 35 10.12 17.52 -7.68
C GLY A 35 10.96 16.61 -6.78
N THR A 36 10.57 16.46 -5.51
CA THR A 36 11.24 15.53 -4.59
C THR A 36 10.63 14.12 -4.76
N PRO A 37 11.35 13.11 -5.26
CA PRO A 37 10.72 11.92 -5.82
C PRO A 37 9.86 11.09 -4.86
N GLU A 38 10.30 10.95 -3.60
CA GLU A 38 9.72 10.01 -2.63
C GLU A 38 8.51 10.61 -1.90
N ARG A 39 8.67 11.76 -1.22
CA ARG A 39 7.59 12.37 -0.42
C ARG A 39 6.50 13.07 -1.23
N THR A 40 6.76 13.42 -2.49
CA THR A 40 5.78 14.16 -3.30
C THR A 40 4.49 13.37 -3.48
N VAL A 41 4.56 12.06 -3.76
CA VAL A 41 3.36 11.25 -3.98
C VAL A 41 2.57 11.09 -2.67
N LEU A 42 3.24 10.75 -1.57
CA LEU A 42 2.62 10.63 -0.25
C LEU A 42 1.90 11.93 0.16
N ASN A 43 2.60 13.06 0.07
CA ASN A 43 2.02 14.36 0.42
C ASN A 43 0.82 14.70 -0.48
N TRP A 44 0.94 14.46 -1.78
CA TRP A 44 -0.14 14.73 -2.74
C TRP A 44 -1.39 13.89 -2.42
N LEU A 45 -1.23 12.60 -2.14
CA LEU A 45 -2.34 11.70 -1.76
C LEU A 45 -3.05 12.19 -0.50
N ARG A 46 -2.29 12.64 0.51
CA ARG A 46 -2.83 13.17 1.76
C ARG A 46 -3.55 14.51 1.56
N GLU A 47 -2.94 15.44 0.84
CA GLU A 47 -3.47 16.78 0.61
C GLU A 47 -4.77 16.76 -0.21
N ASN A 48 -4.86 15.85 -1.18
CA ASN A 48 -6.05 15.67 -2.02
C ASN A 48 -7.02 14.61 -1.46
N LYS A 49 -6.73 14.00 -0.30
CA LYS A 49 -7.49 12.88 0.27
C LYS A 49 -7.72 11.72 -0.72
N ALA A 50 -6.81 11.53 -1.67
CA ALA A 50 -6.93 10.59 -2.78
C ALA A 50 -6.50 9.16 -2.38
N TYR A 51 -6.87 8.71 -1.18
CA TYR A 51 -6.45 7.43 -0.62
C TYR A 51 -7.00 6.22 -1.38
N PHE A 52 -8.09 6.39 -2.14
CA PHE A 52 -8.61 5.35 -3.04
C PHE A 52 -7.55 4.86 -4.04
N ILE A 53 -6.60 5.72 -4.44
CA ILE A 53 -5.53 5.35 -5.37
C ILE A 53 -4.61 4.29 -4.74
N ILE A 54 -4.23 4.47 -3.47
CA ILE A 54 -3.45 3.47 -2.74
C ILE A 54 -4.31 2.25 -2.40
N ALA A 55 -5.54 2.47 -1.95
CA ALA A 55 -6.46 1.39 -1.59
C ALA A 55 -6.76 0.45 -2.76
N SER A 56 -6.72 0.95 -4.00
CA SER A 56 -6.91 0.15 -5.22
C SER A 56 -5.92 -1.00 -5.41
N ILE A 57 -4.82 -1.04 -4.64
CA ILE A 57 -3.91 -2.18 -4.57
C ILE A 57 -4.66 -3.46 -4.13
N LEU A 58 -5.75 -3.33 -3.35
CA LEU A 58 -6.59 -4.46 -2.92
C LEU A 58 -7.10 -5.31 -4.10
N LYS A 59 -7.23 -4.72 -5.29
CA LYS A 59 -7.56 -5.44 -6.53
C LYS A 59 -6.59 -6.60 -6.86
N TYR A 60 -5.35 -6.56 -6.38
CA TYR A 60 -4.38 -7.64 -6.57
C TYR A 60 -4.51 -8.79 -5.54
N TYR A 61 -5.41 -8.64 -4.57
CA TYR A 61 -5.59 -9.53 -3.44
C TYR A 61 -7.04 -10.06 -3.37
N SER A 62 -7.24 -11.14 -2.63
CA SER A 62 -8.54 -11.78 -2.44
C SER A 62 -9.23 -11.34 -1.14
N PHE A 63 -8.85 -10.18 -0.59
CA PHE A 63 -9.38 -9.61 0.65
C PHE A 63 -9.63 -8.11 0.52
N GLY A 64 -10.39 -7.53 1.47
CA GLY A 64 -10.82 -6.13 1.45
C GLY A 64 -12.28 -5.93 1.02
N HIS A 65 -12.92 -6.96 0.46
CA HIS A 65 -14.31 -6.89 -0.02
C HIS A 65 -15.38 -6.91 1.09
N HIS A 66 -15.03 -7.28 2.33
CA HIS A 66 -15.95 -7.16 3.48
C HIS A 66 -15.75 -5.86 4.25
N GLU A 67 -14.50 -5.46 4.43
CA GLU A 67 -14.11 -4.25 5.16
C GLU A 67 -12.67 -3.90 4.77
N ALA A 68 -12.37 -2.62 4.61
CA ALA A 68 -11.05 -2.13 4.28
C ALA A 68 -10.71 -0.86 5.07
N PHE A 69 -9.44 -0.73 5.42
CA PHE A 69 -8.90 0.40 6.16
C PHE A 69 -7.58 0.87 5.56
N ILE A 70 -7.29 2.16 5.66
CA ILE A 70 -5.99 2.71 5.28
C ILE A 70 -5.41 3.59 6.40
N PHE A 71 -4.12 3.38 6.69
CA PHE A 71 -3.36 4.12 7.69
C PHE A 71 -2.15 4.77 7.01
N PRO A 72 -2.17 6.09 6.76
CA PRO A 72 -1.00 6.81 6.28
C PRO A 72 0.03 6.99 7.40
N GLU A 73 1.32 6.87 7.06
CA GLU A 73 2.46 7.21 7.92
C GLU A 73 2.42 6.49 9.29
N LEU A 74 2.05 5.20 9.31
CA LEU A 74 1.94 4.41 10.53
C LEU A 74 3.33 4.08 11.10
N ARG A 75 3.57 4.47 12.35
CA ARG A 75 4.85 4.17 13.03
C ARG A 75 4.93 2.74 13.52
N LEU A 76 6.08 2.12 13.30
CA LEU A 76 6.49 0.85 13.89
C LEU A 76 7.58 1.13 14.93
N GLY A 77 7.16 1.23 16.19
CA GLY A 77 8.02 1.67 17.28
C GLY A 77 8.41 3.15 17.14
N THR A 78 9.68 3.47 17.36
CA THR A 78 10.20 4.85 17.35
C THR A 78 11.03 5.18 16.12
N THR A 79 11.53 4.18 15.39
CA THR A 79 12.53 4.35 14.33
C THR A 79 12.02 4.01 12.94
N LEU A 80 10.97 3.20 12.83
CA LEU A 80 10.42 2.75 11.56
C LEU A 80 9.05 3.40 11.34
N GLN A 81 8.74 3.71 10.09
CA GLN A 81 7.45 4.25 9.66
C GLN A 81 7.11 3.61 8.33
N VAL A 82 5.87 3.17 8.20
CA VAL A 82 5.27 2.62 6.99
C VAL A 82 4.57 3.77 6.28
N ASP A 83 4.77 3.93 4.96
CA ASP A 83 4.09 5.00 4.23
C ASP A 83 2.57 4.79 4.22
N PHE A 84 2.13 3.57 3.93
CA PHE A 84 0.73 3.17 4.07
C PHE A 84 0.59 1.74 4.59
N LEU A 85 -0.30 1.54 5.56
CA LEU A 85 -0.84 0.22 5.90
C LEU A 85 -2.28 0.14 5.40
N ILE A 86 -2.58 -0.86 4.57
CA ILE A 86 -3.95 -1.27 4.27
C ILE A 86 -4.30 -2.48 5.12
N ILE A 87 -5.50 -2.49 5.71
CA ILE A 87 -6.04 -3.66 6.40
C ILE A 87 -7.32 -4.06 5.70
N GLY A 88 -7.35 -5.25 5.10
CA GLY A 88 -8.49 -5.76 4.37
C GLY A 88 -9.06 -7.03 5.01
N LYS A 89 -10.37 -7.18 4.93
CA LYS A 89 -11.10 -8.33 5.50
C LYS A 89 -11.70 -9.20 4.40
N ASN A 90 -11.62 -10.51 4.57
CA ASN A 90 -12.38 -11.51 3.83
C ASN A 90 -13.02 -12.52 4.80
N SER A 91 -13.56 -13.62 4.26
CA SER A 91 -14.10 -14.72 5.08
C SER A 91 -13.06 -15.40 5.98
N GLY A 92 -11.77 -15.30 5.65
CA GLY A 92 -10.64 -15.85 6.42
C GLY A 92 -10.09 -14.90 7.50
N GLY A 93 -10.68 -13.72 7.68
CA GLY A 93 -10.28 -12.74 8.69
C GLY A 93 -9.61 -11.51 8.06
N TYR A 94 -8.78 -10.85 8.85
CA TYR A 94 -8.04 -9.65 8.43
C TYR A 94 -6.64 -10.00 7.90
N GLU A 95 -6.24 -9.25 6.89
CA GLU A 95 -4.92 -9.29 6.25
C GLU A 95 -4.37 -7.87 6.12
N PHE A 96 -3.04 -7.75 6.08
CA PHE A 96 -2.33 -6.48 6.22
C PHE A 96 -1.38 -6.29 5.03
N ILE A 97 -1.46 -5.16 4.35
CA ILE A 97 -0.54 -4.78 3.27
C ILE A 97 0.27 -3.58 3.73
N PHE A 98 1.57 -3.77 3.89
CA PHE A 98 2.53 -2.72 4.22
C PHE A 98 3.17 -2.19 2.94
N ILE A 99 3.04 -0.89 2.69
CA ILE A 99 3.40 -0.27 1.42
C ILE A 99 4.50 0.75 1.66
N GLU A 100 5.58 0.64 0.90
CA GLU A 100 6.66 1.64 0.77
C GLU A 100 6.53 2.35 -0.58
N LEU A 101 6.56 3.68 -0.56
CA LEU A 101 6.62 4.53 -1.74
C LEU A 101 8.05 5.01 -1.97
N GLU A 102 8.63 4.53 -3.05
CA GLU A 102 9.99 4.88 -3.47
C GLU A 102 9.97 5.90 -4.62
N ALA A 103 11.14 6.39 -5.01
CA ALA A 103 11.26 7.40 -6.05
C ALA A 103 10.56 7.00 -7.37
N ARG A 104 9.82 7.93 -7.97
CA ARG A 104 9.15 7.78 -9.28
C ARG A 104 10.08 7.87 -10.49
N TYR A 105 11.34 8.26 -10.29
CA TYR A 105 12.40 8.27 -11.30
C TYR A 105 13.77 8.12 -10.64
N GLY A 106 14.81 7.90 -11.43
CA GLY A 106 16.18 7.69 -10.96
C GLY A 106 16.66 6.29 -11.34
N LYS A 107 17.41 5.63 -10.45
CA LYS A 107 17.89 4.27 -10.69
C LYS A 107 16.82 3.24 -10.37
N ILE A 108 15.78 3.19 -11.20
CA ILE A 108 14.65 2.25 -11.06
C ILE A 108 15.08 0.85 -11.47
N THR A 109 15.63 0.72 -12.67
CA THR A 109 16.22 -0.51 -13.21
C THR A 109 17.61 -0.21 -13.77
N MET A 110 18.43 -1.26 -13.87
CA MET A 110 19.71 -1.21 -14.57
C MET A 110 19.52 -1.43 -16.06
N ALA A 111 20.51 -1.08 -16.87
CA ALA A 111 20.44 -1.23 -18.34
C ALA A 111 20.13 -2.67 -18.81
N ASP A 112 20.46 -3.67 -18.00
CA ASP A 112 20.19 -5.08 -18.27
C ASP A 112 18.85 -5.57 -17.69
N GLY A 113 18.00 -4.69 -17.17
CA GLY A 113 16.69 -5.00 -16.58
C GLY A 113 16.70 -5.48 -15.13
N GLU A 114 17.87 -5.57 -14.48
CA GLU A 114 17.94 -5.83 -13.04
C GLU A 114 17.33 -4.68 -12.22
N LEU A 115 16.93 -4.96 -10.98
CA LEU A 115 16.45 -3.93 -10.08
C LEU A 115 17.53 -2.91 -9.77
N GLY A 116 17.18 -1.63 -9.86
CA GLY A 116 18.02 -0.51 -9.49
C GLY A 116 18.02 -0.23 -7.99
N ASP A 117 18.72 0.83 -7.59
CA ASP A 117 18.89 1.19 -6.17
C ASP A 117 17.56 1.53 -5.49
N VAL A 118 16.59 2.07 -6.25
CA VAL A 118 15.26 2.45 -5.76
C VAL A 118 14.50 1.23 -5.23
N PHE A 119 14.35 0.18 -6.03
CA PHE A 119 13.67 -1.05 -5.55
C PHE A 119 14.49 -1.81 -4.50
N ARG A 120 15.83 -1.82 -4.60
CA ARG A 120 16.68 -2.51 -3.60
C ARG A 120 16.56 -1.87 -2.21
N LYS A 121 16.43 -0.55 -2.16
CA LYS A 121 16.21 0.21 -0.92
C LYS A 121 14.83 -0.12 -0.33
N GLY A 122 13.76 0.01 -1.12
CA GLY A 122 12.41 -0.29 -0.66
C GLY A 122 12.25 -1.75 -0.20
N ILE A 123 12.84 -2.71 -0.92
CA ILE A 123 12.85 -4.12 -0.51
C ILE A 123 13.55 -4.30 0.85
N ARG A 124 14.61 -3.54 1.14
CA ARG A 124 15.26 -3.59 2.44
C ARG A 124 14.36 -3.02 3.53
N GLN A 125 13.70 -1.89 3.29
CA GLN A 125 12.79 -1.27 4.27
C GLN A 125 11.62 -2.19 4.62
N VAL A 126 10.95 -2.79 3.64
CA VAL A 126 9.83 -3.71 3.94
C VAL A 126 10.28 -4.98 4.67
N LYS A 127 11.51 -5.45 4.44
CA LYS A 127 12.11 -6.55 5.21
C LYS A 127 12.40 -6.14 6.64
N ASP A 128 12.98 -4.96 6.84
CA ASP A 128 13.23 -4.41 8.18
C ASP A 128 11.91 -4.29 8.97
N TRP A 129 10.79 -3.94 8.32
CA TRP A 129 9.47 -3.96 8.94
C TRP A 129 9.00 -5.37 9.30
N GLY A 130 9.18 -6.34 8.40
CA GLY A 130 8.82 -7.73 8.65
C GLY A 130 9.58 -8.34 9.83
N ASP A 131 10.88 -8.08 9.92
CA ASP A 131 11.72 -8.48 11.05
C ASP A 131 11.30 -7.78 12.34
N TRP A 132 10.95 -6.49 12.27
CA TRP A 132 10.44 -5.74 13.42
C TRP A 132 9.08 -6.28 13.90
N LEU A 133 8.16 -6.59 12.99
CA LEU A 133 6.83 -7.14 13.31
C LEU A 133 6.92 -8.52 13.95
N GLU A 134 7.91 -9.34 13.57
CA GLU A 134 8.15 -10.65 14.17
C GLU A 134 8.58 -10.54 15.64
N VAL A 135 9.41 -9.55 15.98
CA VAL A 135 9.95 -9.38 17.33
C VAL A 135 9.03 -8.52 18.22
N TYR A 136 8.38 -7.50 17.65
CA TYR A 136 7.70 -6.43 18.38
C TYR A 136 6.20 -6.32 18.06
N PHE A 137 5.54 -7.43 17.70
CA PHE A 137 4.12 -7.45 17.35
C PHE A 137 3.20 -6.80 18.41
N THR A 138 3.51 -6.97 19.71
CA THR A 138 2.73 -6.32 20.78
C THR A 138 2.73 -4.80 20.65
N SER A 139 3.85 -4.20 20.24
CA SER A 139 3.95 -2.75 20.03
C SER A 139 3.18 -2.29 18.78
N PHE A 140 3.09 -3.15 17.75
CA PHE A 140 2.20 -2.92 16.61
C PHE A 140 0.73 -2.91 17.06
N GLN A 141 0.31 -3.90 17.84
CA GLN A 141 -1.03 -3.98 18.42
C GLN A 141 -1.36 -2.72 19.25
N GLU A 142 -0.46 -2.30 20.14
CA GLU A 142 -0.63 -1.08 20.94
C GLU A 142 -0.78 0.18 20.08
N THR A 143 -0.14 0.22 18.92
CA THR A 143 -0.28 1.31 17.96
C THR A 143 -1.68 1.32 17.34
N LEU A 144 -2.19 0.17 16.91
CA LEU A 144 -3.54 0.06 16.34
C LEU A 144 -4.65 0.32 17.38
N LEU A 145 -4.43 -0.03 18.65
CA LEU A 145 -5.38 0.24 19.73
C LEU A 145 -5.72 1.73 19.89
N LYS A 146 -4.82 2.64 19.47
CA LYS A 146 -5.05 4.09 19.53
C LYS A 146 -6.13 4.59 18.55
N TYR A 147 -6.37 3.84 17.48
CA TYR A 147 -7.30 4.21 16.40
C TYR A 147 -8.62 3.44 16.44
N LYS A 148 -8.69 2.48 17.36
CA LYS A 148 -9.75 1.50 17.47
C LYS A 148 -11.05 2.12 17.98
N ASN A 149 -12.17 1.62 17.49
CA ASN A 149 -13.47 1.86 18.11
C ASN A 149 -13.53 1.22 19.52
N LEU A 150 -13.76 2.03 20.55
CA LEU A 150 -13.81 1.62 21.95
C LEU A 150 -14.89 0.56 22.25
N GLU A 151 -15.95 0.49 21.44
CA GLU A 151 -17.08 -0.42 21.66
C GLU A 151 -16.88 -1.81 21.02
N GLN A 152 -15.84 -1.99 20.20
CA GLN A 152 -15.58 -3.26 19.53
C GLN A 152 -14.29 -3.87 20.08
N PRO A 153 -14.18 -5.18 20.37
CA PRO A 153 -12.90 -5.82 20.67
C PRO A 153 -12.05 -6.01 19.40
N LEU A 154 -10.72 -6.18 19.54
CA LEU A 154 -9.88 -6.53 18.38
C LEU A 154 -10.03 -8.03 18.08
N PRO A 155 -10.24 -8.42 16.82
CA PRO A 155 -10.19 -9.82 16.38
C PRO A 155 -8.82 -10.47 16.61
N LEU A 156 -8.77 -11.81 16.57
CA LEU A 156 -7.57 -12.60 16.90
C LEU A 156 -6.36 -12.26 16.02
N GLU A 157 -6.59 -11.90 14.77
CA GLU A 157 -5.58 -11.52 13.77
C GLU A 157 -4.76 -10.29 14.19
N PHE A 158 -5.30 -9.47 15.09
CA PHE A 158 -4.60 -8.31 15.65
C PHE A 158 -3.93 -8.60 17.00
N LEU A 159 -4.16 -9.78 17.58
CA LEU A 159 -3.68 -10.16 18.92
C LEU A 159 -2.52 -11.14 18.87
N LYS A 160 -2.35 -11.86 17.76
CA LYS A 160 -1.25 -12.81 17.56
C LYS A 160 -0.59 -12.58 16.21
N PRO A 161 0.76 -12.59 16.15
CA PRO A 161 1.45 -12.47 14.87
C PRO A 161 1.16 -13.71 14.03
N ASP A 162 0.74 -13.48 12.79
CA ASP A 162 0.58 -14.50 11.76
C ASP A 162 1.17 -13.94 10.46
N ARG A 163 2.42 -14.32 10.17
CA ARG A 163 3.17 -13.80 9.01
C ARG A 163 2.49 -14.11 7.68
N THR A 164 1.62 -15.12 7.63
CA THR A 164 0.89 -15.47 6.40
C THR A 164 -0.16 -14.42 6.01
N ARG A 165 -0.49 -13.51 6.94
CA ARG A 165 -1.43 -12.40 6.74
C ARG A 165 -0.74 -11.08 6.41
N PHE A 166 0.60 -11.05 6.38
CA PHE A 166 1.37 -9.84 6.11
C PHE A 166 1.92 -9.87 4.70
N HIS A 167 1.51 -8.87 3.93
CA HIS A 167 1.90 -8.65 2.55
C HIS A 167 2.68 -7.35 2.46
N TYR A 168 3.66 -7.31 1.57
CA TYR A 168 4.53 -6.15 1.42
C TYR A 168 4.51 -5.66 -0.01
N VAL A 169 4.45 -4.36 -0.20
CA VAL A 169 4.43 -3.73 -1.52
C VAL A 169 5.49 -2.64 -1.56
N VAL A 170 6.27 -2.61 -2.64
CA VAL A 170 7.16 -1.49 -2.96
C VAL A 170 6.70 -0.88 -4.26
N VAL A 171 6.37 0.41 -4.25
CA VAL A 171 5.97 1.16 -5.43
C VAL A 171 7.09 2.10 -5.85
N GLY A 172 7.61 1.97 -7.07
CA GLY A 172 8.69 2.82 -7.56
C GLY A 172 8.74 2.90 -9.08
N GLY A 173 9.22 4.03 -9.60
CA GLY A 173 9.36 4.23 -11.04
C GLY A 173 8.05 4.27 -11.83
N ARG A 174 8.20 4.22 -13.15
CA ARG A 174 7.13 4.26 -14.14
C ARG A 174 7.09 2.96 -14.94
N ARG A 175 5.99 2.73 -15.66
CA ARG A 175 5.80 1.57 -16.55
C ARG A 175 6.96 1.40 -17.53
N THR A 176 7.49 2.51 -18.03
CA THR A 176 8.60 2.53 -19.00
C THR A 176 9.93 2.03 -18.43
N ASP A 177 10.09 2.00 -17.12
CA ASP A 177 11.31 1.47 -16.47
C ASP A 177 11.33 -0.06 -16.41
N PHE A 178 10.18 -0.72 -16.62
CA PHE A 178 10.03 -2.16 -16.54
C PHE A 178 10.15 -2.80 -17.92
N ASN A 179 10.94 -3.87 -17.99
CA ASN A 179 11.00 -4.74 -19.15
C ASN A 179 10.68 -6.19 -18.76
N GLU A 180 10.71 -7.12 -19.73
CA GLU A 180 10.36 -8.52 -19.47
C GLU A 180 11.24 -9.17 -18.39
N LYS A 181 12.54 -8.84 -18.33
CA LYS A 181 13.41 -9.34 -17.27
C LYS A 181 13.01 -8.76 -15.91
N THR A 182 12.68 -7.48 -15.82
CA THR A 182 12.16 -6.86 -14.60
C THR A 182 10.86 -7.50 -14.14
N TYR A 183 9.91 -7.75 -15.05
CA TYR A 183 8.66 -8.44 -14.73
C TYR A 183 8.89 -9.89 -14.26
N ARG A 184 9.87 -10.60 -14.83
CA ARG A 184 10.26 -11.92 -14.33
C ARG A 184 10.83 -11.85 -12.91
N ILE A 185 11.66 -10.85 -12.61
CA ILE A 185 12.19 -10.62 -11.26
C ILE A 185 11.05 -10.30 -10.27
N LYS A 186 10.11 -9.42 -10.66
CA LYS A 186 8.90 -9.12 -9.88
C LYS A 186 8.14 -10.39 -9.51
N ARG A 187 7.83 -11.25 -10.49
CA ARG A 187 7.10 -12.52 -10.26
C ARG A 187 7.84 -13.42 -9.26
N ARG A 188 9.15 -13.59 -9.46
CA ARG A 188 9.99 -14.38 -8.56
C ARG A 188 10.02 -13.84 -7.13
N ILE A 189 10.18 -12.52 -6.96
CA ILE A 189 10.21 -11.89 -5.63
C ILE A 189 8.86 -12.04 -4.92
N ARG A 190 7.74 -11.90 -5.65
CA ARG A 190 6.40 -12.15 -5.10
C ARG A 190 6.28 -13.57 -4.55
N GLU A 191 6.68 -14.57 -5.34
CA GLU A 191 6.61 -15.99 -4.96
C GLU A 191 7.55 -16.35 -3.81
N GLU A 192 8.79 -15.86 -3.82
CA GLU A 192 9.83 -16.27 -2.87
C GLU A 192 9.81 -15.47 -1.56
N GLN A 193 9.33 -14.21 -1.60
CA GLN A 193 9.51 -13.26 -0.50
C GLN A 193 8.20 -12.58 -0.06
N ASN A 194 7.08 -12.87 -0.73
CA ASN A 194 5.79 -12.21 -0.50
C ASN A 194 5.87 -10.66 -0.59
N ILE A 195 6.69 -10.17 -1.52
CA ILE A 195 6.85 -8.74 -1.82
C ILE A 195 6.38 -8.47 -3.24
N ASP A 196 5.38 -7.61 -3.40
CA ASP A 196 4.89 -7.13 -4.68
C ASP A 196 5.62 -5.85 -5.10
N LEU A 197 6.22 -5.87 -6.30
CA LEU A 197 6.87 -4.69 -6.88
C LEU A 197 5.94 -4.03 -7.89
N LEU A 198 5.53 -2.79 -7.65
CA LEU A 198 4.65 -2.02 -8.52
C LEU A 198 5.39 -0.79 -9.06
N HIS A 199 4.96 -0.33 -10.23
CA HIS A 199 5.26 1.03 -10.69
C HIS A 199 4.05 1.93 -10.44
N TYR A 200 4.24 3.25 -10.39
CA TYR A 200 3.17 4.19 -10.04
C TYR A 200 1.99 4.17 -11.02
N ASP A 201 2.21 3.82 -12.29
CA ASP A 201 1.12 3.63 -13.25
C ASP A 201 0.21 2.45 -12.92
N ASN A 202 0.71 1.44 -12.17
CA ASN A 202 -0.18 0.37 -11.69
C ASN A 202 -1.26 0.93 -10.78
N LEU A 203 -0.92 1.88 -9.89
CA LEU A 203 -1.88 2.52 -9.00
C LEU A 203 -2.91 3.35 -9.77
N TYR A 204 -2.50 4.03 -10.85
CA TYR A 204 -3.43 4.73 -11.73
C TYR A 204 -4.39 3.74 -12.40
N ASP A 205 -3.86 2.68 -13.01
CA ASP A 205 -4.67 1.68 -13.72
C ASP A 205 -5.67 1.00 -12.78
N THR A 206 -5.28 0.66 -11.55
CA THR A 206 -6.17 0.04 -10.56
C THR A 206 -7.17 1.04 -9.99
N ALA A 207 -6.75 2.28 -9.72
CA ALA A 207 -7.65 3.34 -9.26
C ALA A 207 -8.79 3.58 -10.25
N LYS A 208 -8.47 3.71 -11.54
CA LYS A 208 -9.48 3.88 -12.60
C LYS A 208 -10.45 2.72 -12.69
N ASP A 209 -10.01 1.51 -12.37
CA ASP A 209 -10.87 0.33 -12.45
C ASP A 209 -11.85 0.18 -11.29
N ILE A 210 -11.47 0.63 -10.08
CA ILE A 210 -12.34 0.52 -8.89
C ILE A 210 -13.40 1.63 -8.83
N ILE A 211 -13.27 2.69 -9.62
CA ILE A 211 -14.29 3.75 -9.70
C ILE A 211 -15.63 3.16 -10.14
N GLY A 212 -16.69 3.45 -9.39
CA GLY A 212 -18.04 2.93 -9.60
C GLY A 212 -18.22 1.45 -9.23
N LYS A 213 -17.20 0.78 -8.67
CA LYS A 213 -17.29 -0.63 -8.27
C LYS A 213 -17.86 -0.79 -6.86
N PRO A 214 -18.48 -1.95 -6.57
CA PRO A 214 -19.02 -2.24 -5.25
C PRO A 214 -17.95 -2.64 -4.22
N THR A 215 -16.67 -2.67 -4.57
CA THR A 215 -15.54 -3.02 -3.69
C THR A 215 -14.26 -2.35 -4.18
N TYR A 216 -13.34 -2.08 -3.25
CA TYR A 216 -11.94 -1.73 -3.53
C TYR A 216 -11.14 -2.93 -4.06
#